data_AF-A0A9D9M650-F1
#
_entry.id   AF-A0A9D9M650-F1
#
_cell.length_a   1.000
_cell.length_b   1.000
_cell.length_c   1.000
_cell.angle_alpha   90.00
_cell.angle_beta   90.00
_cell.angle_gamma   90.00
#
_symmetry.space_group_name_H-M   'P 1'
#
loop_
_entity.id
_entity.type
_entity.pdbx_description
1 polymer ?
#
loop_
_entity_poly.entity_id
_entity_poly.type
_entity_poly.pdbx_seq_one_letter_code
_entity_poly.pdbx_strand_id
1 'polypeptide(L)'
;MSETKVRIHERTAVKTATQERGAVMATPVSKTQEKPATGVCPKCGAAVDADMELCPQCGWKLVDYCTFCGAPMRPDDIDCLECGMPAEGVICPECKTRNFRSFCVKCGIPLSRAARMAVEKAKKDPKVQETARLLQRMAQLHAELEEAQQEEALEEEKHRELSELEKEYQALMAKVGFKPAEAPKSAPAKKGRKHEEILEEFKQTVKDANKLMEEMLPPAGTTPQEQRNYYTARKVAVVEIITETFWGIDPQDAMGWLCNHCKIMHESPQQCIYRDFGGKWVSNSNWKMWTVVDAGTEGAVEVHNYREKTVYKRE
;
A
#
# COMPACT_ATOMS: atom_id res chain seq x y z
N MET A 1 -0.54 13.04 61.61
CA MET A 1 -1.92 12.84 62.12
C MET A 1 -2.79 13.73 61.24
N SER A 2 -3.76 13.31 60.45
CA SER A 2 -4.55 12.09 60.22
C SER A 2 -5.26 12.38 58.88
N GLU A 3 -5.32 11.46 57.92
CA GLU A 3 -6.48 10.58 57.67
C GLU A 3 -7.87 11.25 57.86
N THR A 4 -8.94 11.00 57.10
CA THR A 4 -9.30 10.24 55.89
C THR A 4 -10.84 10.30 55.83
N LYS A 5 -11.45 10.16 54.63
CA LYS A 5 -12.89 9.85 54.33
C LYS A 5 -13.89 11.00 54.52
N VAL A 6 -14.95 11.15 53.71
CA VAL A 6 -16.11 10.24 53.45
C VAL A 6 -16.78 10.69 52.13
N ARG A 7 -16.96 9.86 51.08
CA ARG A 7 -17.97 8.80 50.79
C ARG A 7 -19.33 9.29 50.20
N ILE A 8 -19.43 9.14 48.86
CA ILE A 8 -20.50 8.55 48.01
C ILE A 8 -21.97 8.66 48.47
N HIS A 9 -22.84 9.10 47.54
CA HIS A 9 -24.19 8.52 47.36
C HIS A 9 -24.55 8.32 45.88
N GLU A 10 -24.98 7.09 45.57
CA GLU A 10 -25.59 6.63 44.32
C GLU A 10 -27.09 6.96 44.29
N ARG A 11 -27.70 6.99 43.09
CA ARG A 11 -28.96 6.27 42.77
C ARG A 11 -29.38 6.40 41.29
N THR A 12 -29.20 5.30 40.56
CA THR A 12 -30.14 4.57 39.67
C THR A 12 -31.22 5.27 38.82
N ALA A 13 -31.08 5.07 37.49
CA ALA A 13 -31.97 4.37 36.51
C ALA A 13 -33.38 4.91 36.13
N VAL A 14 -33.69 4.82 34.82
CA VAL A 14 -34.83 4.13 34.13
C VAL A 14 -34.90 4.61 32.65
N LYS A 15 -34.60 3.74 31.65
CA LYS A 15 -35.48 3.08 30.60
C LYS A 15 -36.25 4.06 29.68
N THR A 16 -36.44 3.91 28.35
CA THR A 16 -36.37 2.81 27.35
C THR A 16 -36.69 3.38 25.93
N ALA A 17 -36.16 2.75 24.86
CA ALA A 17 -36.68 2.52 23.48
C ALA A 17 -37.32 3.70 22.66
N THR A 18 -37.15 3.87 21.33
CA THR A 18 -37.37 2.92 20.21
C THR A 18 -36.85 3.55 18.87
N GLN A 19 -36.32 2.67 18.00
CA GLN A 19 -36.24 2.63 16.52
C GLN A 19 -36.78 3.80 15.65
N GLU A 20 -36.03 4.22 14.61
CA GLU A 20 -36.36 4.01 13.18
C GLU A 20 -35.37 4.68 12.18
N ARG A 21 -35.34 4.12 10.97
CA ARG A 21 -34.47 4.44 9.82
C ARG A 21 -34.94 5.72 9.10
N GLY A 22 -34.01 6.47 8.53
CA GLY A 22 -34.30 7.50 7.53
C GLY A 22 -33.06 7.85 6.71
N ALA A 23 -33.02 7.39 5.46
CA ALA A 23 -32.05 7.81 4.45
C ALA A 23 -32.54 9.10 3.79
N VAL A 24 -31.71 10.15 3.69
CA VAL A 24 -31.84 11.20 2.67
C VAL A 24 -30.48 11.81 2.31
N MET A 25 -30.09 11.49 1.08
CA MET A 25 -29.48 12.31 0.02
C MET A 25 -28.63 13.54 0.36
N ALA A 26 -27.47 13.54 -0.31
CA ALA A 26 -26.49 14.60 -0.44
C ALA A 26 -27.05 15.88 -1.09
N THR A 27 -26.55 17.02 -0.62
CA THR A 27 -26.28 18.22 -1.43
C THR A 27 -24.96 18.86 -0.97
N PRO A 28 -24.21 19.52 -1.87
CA PRO A 28 -22.81 19.85 -1.67
C PRO A 28 -22.68 21.18 -0.93
N VAL A 29 -21.90 21.21 0.15
CA VAL A 29 -21.47 22.47 0.76
C VAL A 29 -19.96 22.58 0.61
N SER A 30 -19.57 23.16 -0.51
CA SER A 30 -18.29 23.86 -0.64
C SER A 30 -18.28 25.02 0.36
N LYS A 31 -17.51 24.88 1.43
CA LYS A 31 -16.97 26.03 2.16
C LYS A 31 -15.51 25.75 2.48
N THR A 32 -14.68 26.40 1.67
CA THR A 32 -13.32 26.84 1.96
C THR A 32 -13.16 27.12 3.45
N GLN A 33 -12.33 26.33 4.13
CA GLN A 33 -11.89 26.64 5.48
C GLN A 33 -10.58 27.43 5.36
N GLU A 34 -10.66 28.74 5.60
CA GLU A 34 -9.49 29.56 5.89
C GLU A 34 -8.81 29.03 7.15
N LYS A 35 -7.51 28.71 7.07
CA LYS A 35 -6.70 28.16 8.17
C LYS A 35 -5.57 29.15 8.49
N PRO A 36 -5.40 29.63 9.74
CA PRO A 36 -4.40 30.65 10.05
C PRO A 36 -3.02 30.09 10.46
N ALA A 37 -2.02 30.96 10.27
CA ALA A 37 -0.57 30.88 10.52
C ALA A 37 0.29 30.08 9.51
N THR A 38 0.61 30.73 8.40
CA THR A 38 1.69 30.37 7.46
C THR A 38 3.06 30.73 8.06
N GLY A 39 3.95 29.76 8.19
CA GLY A 39 5.36 29.96 8.52
C GLY A 39 6.26 29.87 7.29
N VAL A 40 7.56 30.11 7.46
CA VAL A 40 8.60 29.82 6.46
C VAL A 40 9.59 28.80 7.01
N CYS A 41 10.02 27.87 6.16
CA CYS A 41 11.03 26.90 6.54
C CYS A 41 12.36 27.62 6.81
N PRO A 42 12.98 27.45 7.99
CA PRO A 42 14.23 28.14 8.33
C PRO A 42 15.42 27.70 7.46
N LYS A 43 15.31 26.56 6.75
CA LYS A 43 16.39 26.00 5.94
C LYS A 43 16.31 26.38 4.46
N CYS A 44 15.14 26.30 3.85
CA CYS A 44 14.97 26.55 2.41
C CYS A 44 14.08 27.76 2.07
N GLY A 45 13.47 28.41 3.06
CA GLY A 45 12.59 29.56 2.86
C GLY A 45 11.21 29.24 2.27
N ALA A 46 10.89 27.97 2.01
CA ALA A 46 9.59 27.58 1.50
C ALA A 46 8.46 27.89 2.51
N ALA A 47 7.28 28.26 2.01
CA ALA A 47 6.09 28.40 2.82
C ALA A 47 5.69 27.05 3.44
N VAL A 48 5.31 27.08 4.71
CA VAL A 48 4.90 25.89 5.48
C VAL A 48 3.68 26.19 6.34
N ASP A 49 2.84 25.20 6.55
CA ASP A 49 1.67 25.31 7.41
C ASP A 49 1.99 24.87 8.84
N ALA A 50 1.26 25.39 9.82
CA ALA A 50 1.49 25.14 11.24
C ALA A 50 1.35 23.65 11.66
N ASP A 51 0.60 22.85 10.90
CA ASP A 51 0.41 21.42 11.15
C ASP A 51 1.43 20.52 10.43
N MET A 52 2.39 21.08 9.71
CA MET A 52 3.48 20.32 9.08
C MET A 52 4.57 20.01 10.10
N GLU A 53 4.96 18.73 10.19
CA GLU A 53 6.10 18.29 11.02
C GLU A 53 7.43 18.43 10.26
N LEU A 54 7.38 18.26 8.94
CA LEU A 54 8.52 18.33 8.02
C LEU A 54 8.21 19.29 6.87
N CYS A 55 9.22 20.02 6.41
CA CYS A 55 9.10 20.86 5.23
C CYS A 55 8.89 20.01 3.97
N PRO A 56 7.85 20.27 3.15
CA PRO A 56 7.60 19.52 1.92
C PRO A 56 8.70 19.68 0.86
N GLN A 57 9.42 20.80 0.88
CA GLN A 57 10.45 21.11 -0.12
C GLN A 57 11.81 20.49 0.23
N CYS A 58 12.25 20.61 1.49
CA CYS A 58 13.60 20.17 1.87
C CYS A 58 13.65 19.07 2.94
N GLY A 59 12.49 18.63 3.46
CA GLY A 59 12.37 17.60 4.48
C GLY A 59 12.81 18.02 5.88
N TRP A 60 13.24 19.27 6.09
CA TRP A 60 13.70 19.74 7.40
C TRP A 60 12.60 19.72 8.46
N LYS A 61 12.95 19.39 9.71
CA LYS A 61 12.01 19.42 10.83
C LYS A 61 11.49 20.83 11.12
N LEU A 62 10.19 20.96 11.34
CA LEU A 62 9.51 22.23 11.65
C LEU A 62 9.03 22.29 13.11
N VAL A 63 9.34 21.26 13.89
CA VAL A 63 8.84 21.05 15.26
C VAL A 63 9.98 21.05 16.28
N ASP A 64 9.60 21.33 17.53
CA ASP A 64 10.44 21.44 18.74
C ASP A 64 10.52 20.11 19.53
N TYR A 65 10.26 19.00 18.86
CA TYR A 65 10.44 17.66 19.43
C TYR A 65 11.15 16.75 18.44
N CYS A 66 11.62 15.62 18.94
CA CYS A 66 12.30 14.62 18.16
C CYS A 66 11.34 13.95 17.17
N THR A 67 11.57 14.12 15.88
CA THR A 67 10.76 13.51 14.81
C THR A 67 10.88 11.98 14.73
N PHE A 68 11.83 11.38 15.48
CA PHE A 68 12.05 9.94 15.55
C PHE A 68 11.29 9.24 16.68
N CYS A 69 11.23 9.84 17.89
CA CYS A 69 10.60 9.24 19.07
C CYS A 69 9.51 10.10 19.74
N GLY A 70 9.42 11.40 19.43
CA GLY A 70 8.43 12.32 19.99
C GLY A 70 8.85 13.02 21.29
N ALA A 71 10.05 12.74 21.81
CA ALA A 71 10.56 13.41 23.01
C ALA A 71 10.81 14.91 22.75
N PRO A 72 10.61 15.79 23.75
CA PRO A 72 10.93 17.21 23.61
C PRO A 72 12.40 17.40 23.24
N MET A 73 12.69 18.36 22.37
CA MET A 73 14.05 18.72 21.97
C MET A 73 14.23 20.23 21.98
N ARG A 74 15.38 20.68 22.45
CA ARG A 74 15.75 22.08 22.35
C ARG A 74 16.26 22.40 20.94
N PRO A 75 16.17 23.67 20.50
CA PRO A 75 16.68 24.07 19.18
C PRO A 75 18.18 23.82 18.98
N ASP A 76 18.96 23.86 20.07
CA ASP A 76 20.40 23.67 20.13
C ASP A 76 20.85 22.23 20.37
N ASP A 77 19.92 21.29 20.62
CA ASP A 77 20.25 19.89 20.79
C ASP A 77 20.81 19.30 19.48
N ILE A 78 22.01 18.72 19.56
CA ILE A 78 22.66 18.03 18.42
C ILE A 78 22.04 16.64 18.23
N ASP A 79 21.74 15.96 19.33
CA ASP A 79 21.11 14.64 19.38
C ASP A 79 19.97 14.61 20.41
N CYS A 80 19.01 13.72 20.17
CA CYS A 80 17.91 13.51 21.10
C CYS A 80 18.36 12.69 22.30
N LEU A 81 18.29 13.27 23.50
CA LEU A 81 18.69 12.61 24.76
C LEU A 81 17.94 11.30 25.04
N GLU A 82 16.73 11.14 24.52
CA GLU A 82 15.91 9.93 24.75
C GLU A 82 16.23 8.79 23.77
N CYS A 83 16.48 9.09 22.49
CA CYS A 83 16.64 8.06 21.46
C CYS A 83 18.00 8.04 20.75
N GLY A 84 18.87 9.01 21.03
CA GLY A 84 20.19 9.17 20.44
C GLY A 84 20.19 9.53 18.96
N MET A 85 19.04 9.89 18.38
CA MET A 85 18.96 10.27 16.97
C MET A 85 19.39 11.72 16.76
N PRO A 86 20.18 12.02 15.72
CA PRO A 86 20.66 13.37 15.45
C PRO A 86 19.53 14.32 15.04
N ALA A 87 19.56 15.54 15.54
CA ALA A 87 18.59 16.59 15.24
C ALA A 87 18.58 16.99 13.75
N GLU A 88 19.72 16.88 13.07
CA GLU A 88 19.86 17.16 11.64
C GLU A 88 19.37 16.03 10.73
N GLY A 89 18.86 14.93 11.31
CA GLY A 89 18.45 13.74 10.59
C GLY A 89 19.61 12.78 10.29
N VAL A 90 19.25 11.59 9.83
CA VAL A 90 20.16 10.47 9.60
C VAL A 90 20.30 10.20 8.10
N ILE A 91 21.51 9.92 7.63
CA ILE A 91 21.77 9.49 6.26
C ILE A 91 21.57 7.98 6.17
N CYS A 92 20.73 7.54 5.25
CA CYS A 92 20.51 6.12 5.00
C CYS A 92 21.81 5.45 4.51
N PRO A 93 22.29 4.36 5.16
CA PRO A 93 23.52 3.70 4.74
C PRO A 93 23.45 3.09 3.34
N GLU A 94 22.27 2.62 2.91
CA GLU A 94 22.05 1.97 1.62
C GLU A 94 21.93 2.98 0.47
N CYS A 95 20.93 3.87 0.54
CA CYS A 95 20.59 4.76 -0.58
C CYS A 95 21.03 6.22 -0.40
N LYS A 96 21.77 6.53 0.68
CA LYS A 96 22.33 7.86 1.01
C LYS A 96 21.31 9.00 1.14
N THR A 97 20.02 8.68 1.19
CA THR A 97 18.95 9.68 1.40
C THR A 97 18.99 10.18 2.84
N ARG A 98 18.86 11.50 3.05
CA ARG A 98 18.71 12.10 4.39
C ARG A 98 17.28 11.91 4.87
N ASN A 99 17.12 11.45 6.12
CA ASN A 99 15.84 11.12 6.71
C ASN A 99 15.68 11.78 8.07
N PHE A 100 14.52 12.36 8.33
CA PHE A 100 14.11 12.88 9.63
C PHE A 100 13.14 11.94 10.34
N ARG A 101 12.97 10.72 9.81
CA ARG A 101 12.08 9.71 10.35
C ARG A 101 12.79 8.39 10.52
N SER A 102 12.17 7.55 11.33
CA SER A 102 12.70 6.29 11.84
C SER A 102 12.95 5.23 10.75
N PHE A 103 12.36 5.38 9.56
CA PHE A 103 12.61 4.54 8.40
C PHE A 103 13.03 5.41 7.21
N CYS A 104 13.81 4.83 6.30
CA CYS A 104 14.19 5.51 5.08
C CYS A 104 12.97 5.74 4.17
N VAL A 105 12.74 6.98 3.76
CA VAL A 105 11.65 7.37 2.85
C VAL A 105 11.79 6.75 1.45
N LYS A 106 13.02 6.45 1.02
CA LYS A 106 13.32 5.93 -0.32
C LYS A 106 13.40 4.39 -0.37
N CYS A 107 14.03 3.76 0.62
CA CYS A 107 14.29 2.31 0.57
C CYS A 107 13.64 1.52 1.72
N GLY A 108 12.91 2.19 2.61
CA GLY A 108 12.14 1.53 3.67
C GLY A 108 12.96 0.91 4.81
N ILE A 109 14.30 0.95 4.79
CA ILE A 109 15.09 0.32 5.85
C ILE A 109 14.90 1.04 7.20
N PRO A 110 14.91 0.30 8.33
CA PRO A 110 14.82 0.91 9.65
C PRO A 110 16.14 1.61 10.02
N LEU A 111 16.07 2.91 10.31
CA LEU A 111 17.24 3.75 10.61
C LEU A 111 17.44 3.98 12.11
N SER A 112 16.36 3.94 12.90
CA SER A 112 16.42 4.11 14.35
C SER A 112 16.38 2.78 15.11
N ARG A 113 16.77 2.80 16.40
CA ARG A 113 16.58 1.65 17.29
C ARG A 113 15.11 1.27 17.41
N ALA A 114 14.22 2.26 17.57
CA ALA A 114 12.78 2.06 17.67
C ALA A 114 12.21 1.40 16.41
N ALA A 115 12.65 1.82 15.22
CA ALA A 115 12.26 1.20 13.95
C ALA A 115 12.67 -0.27 13.86
N ARG A 116 13.94 -0.59 14.20
CA ARG A 116 14.44 -1.97 14.19
C ARG A 116 13.65 -2.87 15.14
N MET A 117 13.34 -2.38 16.34
CA MET A 117 12.50 -3.10 17.29
C MET A 117 11.05 -3.28 16.77
N ALA A 118 10.49 -2.28 16.10
CA ALA A 118 9.16 -2.39 15.51
C ALA A 118 9.11 -3.45 14.41
N VAL A 119 10.14 -3.52 13.54
CA VAL A 119 10.28 -4.56 12.50
C VAL A 119 10.38 -5.94 13.13
N GLU A 120 11.21 -6.10 14.16
CA GLU A 120 11.37 -7.38 14.85
C GLU A 120 10.06 -7.86 15.50
N LYS A 121 9.28 -6.94 16.08
CA LYS A 121 7.93 -7.24 16.59
C LYS A 121 6.96 -7.62 15.47
N ALA A 122 7.02 -6.94 14.32
CA ALA A 122 6.15 -7.23 13.18
C ALA A 122 6.44 -8.62 12.59
N LYS A 123 7.70 -9.05 12.51
CA LYS A 123 8.07 -10.40 12.05
C LYS A 123 7.45 -11.53 12.88
N LYS A 124 7.26 -11.30 14.17
CA LYS A 124 6.69 -12.26 15.14
C LYS A 124 5.17 -12.16 15.26
N ASP A 125 4.54 -11.23 14.55
CA ASP A 125 3.11 -10.96 14.65
C ASP A 125 2.33 -11.92 13.72
N PRO A 126 1.46 -12.81 14.25
CA PRO A 126 0.72 -13.76 13.43
C PRO A 126 -0.17 -13.09 12.38
N LYS A 127 -0.71 -11.89 12.67
CA LYS A 127 -1.54 -11.14 11.71
C LYS A 127 -0.71 -10.66 10.53
N VAL A 128 0.55 -10.28 10.77
CA VAL A 128 1.47 -9.89 9.69
C VAL A 128 1.83 -11.10 8.83
N GLN A 129 2.08 -12.25 9.44
CA GLN A 129 2.38 -13.50 8.73
C GLN A 129 1.20 -13.97 7.86
N GLU A 130 -0.03 -13.93 8.39
CA GLU A 130 -1.20 -14.31 7.61
C GLU A 130 -1.52 -13.29 6.50
N THR A 131 -1.31 -11.99 6.74
CA THR A 131 -1.46 -10.97 5.69
C THR A 131 -0.45 -11.20 4.57
N ALA A 132 0.81 -11.54 4.90
CA ALA A 132 1.83 -11.91 3.92
C ALA A 132 1.38 -13.09 3.04
N ARG A 133 0.82 -14.14 3.65
CA ARG A 133 0.27 -15.30 2.93
C ARG A 133 -0.86 -14.91 1.97
N LEU A 134 -1.78 -14.06 2.42
CA LEU A 134 -2.90 -13.59 1.60
C LEU A 134 -2.42 -12.71 0.42
N LEU A 135 -1.43 -11.85 0.63
CA LEU A 135 -0.85 -11.05 -0.47
C LEU A 135 -0.11 -11.90 -1.49
N GLN A 136 0.61 -12.95 -1.05
CA GLN A 136 1.22 -13.91 -1.97
C GLN A 136 0.16 -14.65 -2.80
N ARG A 137 -0.93 -15.09 -2.17
CA ARG A 137 -2.05 -15.73 -2.89
C ARG A 137 -2.71 -14.76 -3.87
N MET A 138 -2.90 -13.50 -3.46
CA MET A 138 -3.42 -12.44 -4.32
C MET A 138 -2.55 -12.23 -5.56
N ALA A 139 -1.23 -12.23 -5.40
CA ALA A 139 -0.29 -12.10 -6.51
C ALA A 139 -0.34 -13.31 -7.46
N GLN A 140 -0.43 -14.53 -6.92
CA GLN A 140 -0.62 -15.74 -7.75
C GLN A 140 -1.92 -15.71 -8.54
N LEU A 141 -3.03 -15.34 -7.89
CA LEU A 141 -4.33 -15.22 -8.55
C LEU A 141 -4.32 -14.16 -9.65
N HIS A 142 -3.55 -13.08 -9.49
CA HIS A 142 -3.34 -12.09 -10.54
C HIS A 142 -2.66 -12.70 -11.78
N ALA A 143 -1.57 -13.46 -11.57
CA ALA A 143 -0.88 -14.15 -12.66
C ALA A 143 -1.81 -15.18 -13.35
N GLU A 144 -2.59 -15.95 -12.58
CA GLU A 144 -3.60 -16.87 -13.11
C GLU A 144 -4.65 -16.14 -13.98
N LEU A 145 -5.07 -14.93 -13.59
CA LEU A 145 -6.01 -14.10 -14.38
C LEU A 145 -5.37 -13.59 -15.68
N GLU A 146 -4.13 -13.11 -15.62
CA GLU A 146 -3.41 -12.63 -16.80
C GLU A 146 -3.20 -13.75 -17.82
N GLU A 147 -2.81 -14.93 -17.37
CA GLU A 147 -2.68 -16.12 -18.22
C GLU A 147 -4.02 -16.50 -18.85
N ALA A 148 -5.11 -16.53 -18.08
CA ALA A 148 -6.44 -16.83 -18.60
C ALA A 148 -6.90 -15.82 -19.66
N GLN A 149 -6.61 -14.52 -19.48
CA GLN A 149 -6.92 -13.48 -20.46
C GLN A 149 -6.09 -13.63 -21.74
N GLN A 150 -4.82 -14.01 -21.63
CA GLN A 150 -3.97 -14.26 -22.79
C GLN A 150 -4.43 -15.51 -23.56
N GLU A 151 -4.81 -16.58 -22.86
CA GLU A 151 -5.37 -17.78 -23.50
C GLU A 151 -6.66 -17.46 -24.26
N GLU A 152 -7.59 -16.70 -23.65
CA GLU A 152 -8.83 -16.27 -24.30
C GLU A 152 -8.56 -15.43 -25.55
N ALA A 153 -7.63 -14.48 -25.48
CA ALA A 153 -7.23 -13.66 -26.62
C ALA A 153 -6.62 -14.51 -27.77
N LEU A 154 -5.78 -15.49 -27.44
CA LEU A 154 -5.18 -16.40 -28.42
C LEU A 154 -6.21 -17.35 -29.04
N GLU A 155 -7.20 -17.80 -28.27
CA GLU A 155 -8.30 -18.61 -28.78
C GLU A 155 -9.20 -17.79 -29.72
N GLU A 156 -9.51 -16.54 -29.38
CA GLU A 156 -10.25 -15.62 -30.25
C GLU A 156 -9.52 -15.32 -31.56
N GLU A 157 -8.20 -15.11 -31.50
CA GLU A 157 -7.34 -14.90 -32.67
C GLU A 157 -7.32 -16.14 -33.56
N LYS A 158 -7.08 -17.33 -33.01
CA LYS A 158 -7.13 -18.60 -33.75
C LYS A 158 -8.50 -18.83 -34.38
N HIS A 159 -9.59 -18.55 -33.66
CA HIS A 159 -10.94 -18.71 -34.20
C HIS A 159 -11.21 -17.73 -35.35
N ARG A 160 -10.67 -16.50 -35.28
CA ARG A 160 -10.74 -15.52 -36.37
C ARG A 160 -9.97 -16.00 -37.61
N GLU A 161 -8.72 -16.42 -37.43
CA GLU A 161 -7.88 -16.96 -38.51
C GLU A 161 -8.51 -18.18 -39.17
N LEU A 162 -9.01 -19.13 -38.36
CA LEU A 162 -9.73 -20.31 -38.85
C LEU A 162 -10.98 -19.92 -39.64
N SER A 163 -11.77 -18.95 -39.15
CA SER A 163 -12.96 -18.48 -39.86
C SER A 163 -12.63 -17.79 -41.19
N GLU A 164 -11.53 -17.04 -41.25
CA GLU A 164 -11.04 -16.41 -42.49
C GLU A 164 -10.57 -17.46 -43.49
N LEU A 165 -9.77 -18.43 -43.04
CA LEU A 165 -9.28 -19.54 -43.87
C LEU A 165 -10.43 -20.43 -44.38
N GLU A 166 -11.44 -20.69 -43.54
CA GLU A 166 -12.64 -21.44 -43.95
C GLU A 166 -13.39 -20.72 -45.08
N LYS A 167 -13.53 -19.39 -45.01
CA LYS A 167 -14.15 -18.60 -46.08
C LYS A 167 -13.34 -18.63 -47.37
N GLU A 168 -12.01 -18.53 -47.28
CA GLU A 168 -11.13 -18.64 -48.45
C GLU A 168 -11.20 -20.01 -49.11
N TYR A 169 -11.16 -21.08 -48.31
CA TYR A 169 -11.30 -22.45 -48.79
C TYR A 169 -12.66 -22.65 -49.47
N GLN A 170 -13.76 -22.24 -48.84
CA GLN A 170 -15.09 -22.33 -49.45
C GLN A 170 -15.18 -21.57 -50.79
N ALA A 171 -14.59 -20.37 -50.87
CA ALA A 171 -14.55 -19.59 -52.11
C ALA A 171 -13.73 -20.28 -53.21
N LEU A 172 -12.63 -20.96 -52.87
CA LEU A 172 -11.83 -21.74 -53.81
C LEU A 172 -12.58 -22.98 -54.28
N MET A 173 -13.18 -23.74 -53.36
CA MET A 173 -13.92 -24.96 -53.67
C MET A 173 -15.16 -24.69 -54.53
N ALA A 174 -15.82 -23.53 -54.33
CA ALA A 174 -16.91 -23.07 -55.19
C ALA A 174 -16.46 -22.84 -56.65
N LYS A 175 -15.23 -22.35 -56.88
CA LYS A 175 -14.68 -22.15 -58.24
C LYS A 175 -14.42 -23.46 -58.97
N VAL A 176 -14.14 -24.54 -58.26
CA VAL A 176 -13.87 -25.88 -58.84
C VAL A 176 -15.09 -26.81 -58.81
N GLY A 177 -16.26 -26.32 -58.39
CA GLY A 177 -17.53 -27.08 -58.43
C GLY A 177 -17.61 -28.24 -57.42
N PHE A 178 -16.76 -28.26 -56.40
CA PHE A 178 -16.68 -29.34 -55.41
C PHE A 178 -17.35 -28.94 -54.09
N LYS A 179 -18.20 -29.82 -53.52
CA LYS A 179 -18.79 -29.66 -52.19
C LYS A 179 -18.12 -30.63 -51.20
N PRO A 180 -17.37 -30.13 -50.20
CA PRO A 180 -16.78 -30.97 -49.17
C PRO A 180 -17.85 -31.63 -48.29
N ALA A 181 -17.59 -32.86 -47.84
CA ALA A 181 -18.37 -33.52 -46.80
C ALA A 181 -18.10 -32.88 -45.43
N GLU A 182 -19.10 -32.88 -44.54
CA GLU A 182 -19.04 -32.25 -43.22
C GLU A 182 -17.98 -32.90 -42.32
N ALA A 183 -17.12 -32.07 -41.71
CA ALA A 183 -16.07 -32.54 -40.82
C ALA A 183 -16.66 -33.05 -39.48
N PRO A 184 -16.11 -34.13 -38.91
CA PRO A 184 -16.51 -34.60 -37.59
C PRO A 184 -16.16 -33.55 -36.52
N LYS A 185 -17.09 -33.31 -35.59
CA LYS A 185 -16.90 -32.34 -34.49
C LYS A 185 -15.74 -32.77 -33.59
N SER A 186 -14.79 -31.86 -33.36
CA SER A 186 -13.69 -32.08 -32.43
C SER A 186 -14.18 -32.20 -30.99
N ALA A 187 -13.48 -33.01 -30.19
CA ALA A 187 -13.76 -33.13 -28.76
C ALA A 187 -13.47 -31.81 -28.03
N PRO A 188 -14.22 -31.47 -26.96
CA PRO A 188 -13.97 -30.26 -26.20
C PRO A 188 -12.61 -30.31 -25.50
N ALA A 189 -11.85 -29.22 -25.60
CA ALA A 189 -10.59 -29.03 -24.89
C ALA A 189 -10.80 -29.06 -23.37
N LYS A 190 -9.80 -29.54 -22.62
CA LYS A 190 -9.80 -29.55 -21.15
C LYS A 190 -9.82 -28.09 -20.65
N LYS A 191 -10.93 -27.66 -20.05
CA LYS A 191 -11.03 -26.34 -19.44
C LYS A 191 -10.18 -26.27 -18.18
N GLY A 192 -9.26 -25.31 -18.12
CA GLY A 192 -8.68 -24.82 -16.87
C GLY A 192 -9.74 -24.27 -15.92
N ARG A 193 -9.30 -23.76 -14.75
CA ARG A 193 -10.21 -23.03 -13.84
C ARG A 193 -10.85 -21.87 -14.60
N LYS A 194 -12.15 -21.63 -14.37
CA LYS A 194 -12.85 -20.57 -15.10
C LYS A 194 -12.37 -19.21 -14.59
N HIS A 195 -12.13 -18.26 -15.50
CA HIS A 195 -11.74 -16.87 -15.17
C HIS A 195 -12.64 -16.25 -14.06
N GLU A 196 -13.94 -16.50 -14.10
CA GLU A 196 -14.90 -16.02 -13.08
C GLU A 196 -14.62 -16.57 -11.67
N GLU A 197 -14.20 -17.83 -11.55
CA GLU A 197 -13.85 -18.46 -10.27
C GLU A 197 -12.57 -17.84 -9.69
N ILE A 198 -11.55 -17.63 -10.53
CA ILE A 198 -10.27 -17.02 -10.14
C ILE A 198 -10.52 -15.57 -9.68
N LEU A 199 -11.37 -14.84 -10.41
CA LEU A 199 -11.71 -13.45 -10.07
C LEU A 199 -12.46 -13.34 -8.73
N GLU A 200 -13.36 -14.27 -8.42
CA GLU A 200 -14.07 -14.25 -7.14
C GLU A 200 -13.13 -14.60 -5.97
N GLU A 201 -12.24 -15.58 -6.16
CA GLU A 201 -11.20 -15.90 -5.17
C GLU A 201 -10.26 -14.70 -4.93
N PHE A 202 -9.87 -13.99 -6.00
CA PHE A 202 -9.05 -12.79 -5.91
C PHE A 202 -9.75 -11.70 -5.10
N LYS A 203 -11.02 -11.39 -5.41
CA LYS A 203 -11.83 -10.42 -4.67
C LYS A 203 -11.97 -10.79 -3.20
N GLN A 204 -12.15 -12.07 -2.89
CA GLN A 204 -12.27 -12.52 -1.51
C GLN A 204 -10.93 -12.39 -0.77
N THR A 205 -9.82 -12.77 -1.40
CA THR A 205 -8.46 -12.63 -0.86
C THR A 205 -8.13 -11.17 -0.54
N VAL A 206 -8.50 -10.24 -1.43
CA VAL A 206 -8.37 -8.78 -1.20
C VAL A 206 -9.16 -8.34 0.03
N LYS A 207 -10.42 -8.78 0.18
CA LYS A 207 -11.25 -8.44 1.35
C LYS A 207 -10.64 -8.95 2.64
N ASP A 208 -10.17 -10.19 2.65
CA ASP A 208 -9.60 -10.83 3.84
C ASP A 208 -8.27 -10.17 4.24
N ALA A 209 -7.42 -9.85 3.27
CA ALA A 209 -6.18 -9.10 3.50
C ALA A 209 -6.47 -7.71 4.09
N ASN A 210 -7.42 -6.97 3.51
CA ASN A 210 -7.81 -5.64 4.00
C ASN A 210 -8.37 -5.69 5.42
N LYS A 211 -9.24 -6.66 5.72
CA LYS A 211 -9.79 -6.84 7.06
C LYS A 211 -8.68 -7.09 8.08
N LEU A 212 -7.74 -7.97 7.78
CA LEU A 212 -6.63 -8.28 8.68
C LEU A 212 -5.73 -7.07 8.91
N MET A 213 -5.47 -6.28 7.86
CA MET A 213 -4.75 -5.01 7.95
C MET A 213 -5.45 -3.96 8.81
N GLU A 214 -6.79 -3.84 8.73
CA GLU A 214 -7.57 -2.92 9.55
C GLU A 214 -7.53 -3.28 11.05
N GLU A 215 -7.35 -4.56 11.39
CA GLU A 215 -7.19 -5.01 12.76
C GLU A 215 -5.76 -4.81 13.33
N MET A 216 -4.77 -4.53 12.48
CA MET A 216 -3.39 -4.27 12.91
C MET A 216 -3.23 -2.82 13.38
N LEU A 217 -3.62 -2.57 14.63
CA LEU A 217 -3.58 -1.25 15.26
C LEU A 217 -2.44 -1.12 16.28
N PRO A 218 -1.77 0.05 16.33
CA PRO A 218 -0.76 0.31 17.35
C PRO A 218 -1.39 0.26 18.75
N PRO A 219 -0.61 -0.10 19.79
CA PRO A 219 -1.10 -0.09 21.16
C PRO A 219 -1.67 1.28 21.54
N ALA A 220 -2.77 1.27 22.31
CA ALA A 220 -3.41 2.50 22.77
C ALA A 220 -2.44 3.36 23.61
N GLY A 221 -2.50 4.68 23.43
CA GLY A 221 -1.65 5.63 24.15
C GLY A 221 -0.20 5.72 23.66
N THR A 222 0.16 5.04 22.57
CA THR A 222 1.49 5.19 21.95
C THR A 222 1.66 6.58 21.35
N THR A 223 2.89 7.08 21.40
CA THR A 223 3.20 8.37 20.80
C THR A 223 2.96 8.30 19.30
N PRO A 224 2.74 9.45 18.68
CA PRO A 224 2.47 9.43 17.27
C PRO A 224 3.65 8.86 16.44
N GLN A 225 4.90 9.17 16.81
CA GLN A 225 6.12 8.60 16.22
C GLN A 225 6.17 7.07 16.37
N GLU A 226 5.74 6.54 17.51
CA GLU A 226 5.62 5.10 17.75
C GLU A 226 4.55 4.46 16.86
N GLN A 227 3.39 5.10 16.68
CA GLN A 227 2.34 4.63 15.78
C GLN A 227 2.85 4.55 14.33
N ARG A 228 3.56 5.59 13.86
CA ARG A 228 4.22 5.55 12.54
C ARG A 228 5.17 4.36 12.41
N ASN A 229 6.00 4.13 13.43
CA ASN A 229 6.94 3.02 13.43
C ASN A 229 6.21 1.68 13.40
N TYR A 230 5.14 1.54 14.18
CA TYR A 230 4.29 0.36 14.20
C TYR A 230 3.70 0.06 12.83
N TYR A 231 3.06 1.05 12.20
CA TYR A 231 2.43 0.90 10.89
C TYR A 231 3.45 0.64 9.79
N THR A 232 4.59 1.34 9.81
CA THR A 232 5.63 1.18 8.78
C THR A 232 6.34 -0.16 8.88
N ALA A 233 6.63 -0.62 10.10
CA ALA A 233 7.18 -1.96 10.31
C ALA A 233 6.25 -3.09 9.85
N ARG A 234 4.95 -2.78 9.78
CA ARG A 234 3.88 -3.68 9.32
C ARG A 234 3.41 -3.37 7.91
N LYS A 235 4.10 -2.49 7.17
CA LYS A 235 4.12 -2.59 5.71
C LYS A 235 4.69 -3.99 5.47
N VAL A 236 3.82 -4.94 5.11
CA VAL A 236 4.03 -6.38 5.17
C VAL A 236 5.49 -6.72 4.95
N ALA A 237 6.09 -7.40 5.92
CA ALA A 237 7.53 -7.58 6.06
C ALA A 237 8.13 -8.31 4.84
N VAL A 238 8.44 -7.56 3.80
CA VAL A 238 8.99 -8.10 2.56
C VAL A 238 10.50 -8.22 2.69
N VAL A 239 10.92 -9.31 3.32
CA VAL A 239 12.27 -9.86 3.14
C VAL A 239 12.20 -11.34 2.74
N GLU A 240 11.20 -12.09 3.22
CA GLU A 240 11.06 -13.51 2.89
C GLU A 240 10.27 -13.78 1.61
N ILE A 241 9.33 -12.91 1.20
CA ILE A 241 8.50 -13.18 0.00
C ILE A 241 9.27 -12.93 -1.32
N ILE A 242 10.24 -12.00 -1.37
CA ILE A 242 11.05 -11.69 -2.59
C ILE A 242 12.31 -12.58 -2.69
N THR A 243 12.36 -13.73 -2.00
CA THR A 243 13.46 -14.70 -2.25
C THR A 243 13.11 -15.76 -3.28
N GLU A 244 11.86 -15.82 -3.73
CA GLU A 244 11.44 -16.70 -4.81
C GLU A 244 11.27 -15.89 -6.10
N THR A 245 11.80 -16.42 -7.21
CA THR A 245 11.54 -15.86 -8.55
C THR A 245 10.03 -15.87 -8.77
N PHE A 246 9.44 -14.70 -8.92
CA PHE A 246 8.00 -14.54 -9.05
C PHE A 246 7.68 -13.72 -10.30
N TRP A 247 6.70 -14.18 -11.07
CA TRP A 247 6.14 -13.45 -12.22
C TRP A 247 4.79 -12.88 -11.77
N GLY A 248 4.74 -11.57 -11.49
CA GLY A 248 3.52 -10.86 -11.05
C GLY A 248 3.82 -9.55 -10.32
N ILE A 249 2.81 -8.99 -9.61
CA ILE A 249 2.94 -7.73 -8.84
C ILE A 249 3.86 -7.95 -7.62
N ASP A 250 4.84 -7.07 -7.41
CA ASP A 250 5.67 -7.09 -6.20
C ASP A 250 4.78 -6.94 -4.95
N PRO A 251 4.84 -7.84 -3.97
CA PRO A 251 4.08 -7.73 -2.72
C PRO A 251 4.25 -6.38 -1.98
N GLN A 252 5.36 -5.65 -2.20
CA GLN A 252 5.55 -4.29 -1.67
C GLN A 252 4.67 -3.25 -2.37
N ASP A 253 4.41 -3.42 -3.66
CA ASP A 253 3.60 -2.54 -4.51
C ASP A 253 2.10 -2.89 -4.41
N ALA A 254 1.79 -4.06 -3.86
CA ALA A 254 0.44 -4.53 -3.57
C ALA A 254 -0.25 -3.78 -2.42
N MET A 255 0.42 -2.85 -1.73
CA MET A 255 -0.15 -2.09 -0.61
C MET A 255 0.12 -0.58 -0.70
N GLY A 256 -0.89 0.21 -0.33
CA GLY A 256 -0.78 1.65 -0.14
C GLY A 256 -1.23 2.08 1.26
N TRP A 257 -0.68 3.18 1.77
CA TRP A 257 -1.10 3.81 3.02
C TRP A 257 -2.06 4.96 2.74
N LEU A 258 -3.33 4.81 3.08
CA LEU A 258 -4.31 5.89 2.98
C LEU A 258 -4.27 6.74 4.25
N CYS A 259 -3.76 7.98 4.17
CA CYS A 259 -3.65 8.85 5.34
C CYS A 259 -4.99 9.48 5.73
N ASN A 260 -5.27 9.49 7.04
CA ASN A 260 -6.49 10.11 7.57
C ASN A 260 -6.48 11.63 7.51
N HIS A 261 -5.31 12.28 7.48
CA HIS A 261 -5.20 13.75 7.49
C HIS A 261 -5.21 14.34 6.08
N CYS A 262 -4.21 14.00 5.25
CA CYS A 262 -4.09 14.57 3.90
C CYS A 262 -5.00 13.90 2.87
N LYS A 263 -5.62 12.74 3.20
CA LYS A 263 -6.47 11.95 2.30
C LYS A 263 -5.78 11.46 1.01
N ILE A 264 -4.45 11.49 0.97
CA ILE A 264 -3.63 11.00 -0.13
C ILE A 264 -3.13 9.58 0.20
N MET A 265 -2.99 8.75 -0.84
CA MET A 265 -2.33 7.46 -0.74
C MET A 265 -0.81 7.64 -0.82
N HIS A 266 -0.10 7.17 0.19
CA HIS A 266 1.36 7.16 0.26
C HIS A 266 1.89 5.74 0.16
N GLU A 267 3.16 5.60 -0.20
CA GLU A 267 3.84 4.30 -0.17
C GLU A 267 4.09 3.82 1.27
N SER A 268 4.16 4.77 2.22
CA SER A 268 4.42 4.52 3.63
C SER A 268 3.93 5.69 4.49
N PRO A 269 3.49 5.46 5.75
CA PRO A 269 3.18 6.52 6.71
C PRO A 269 4.31 7.56 6.87
N GLN A 270 5.55 7.15 6.59
CA GLN A 270 6.73 7.99 6.74
C GLN A 270 6.78 9.13 5.72
N GLN A 271 6.12 9.00 4.57
CA GLN A 271 6.12 10.02 3.52
C GLN A 271 5.18 11.21 3.81
N CYS A 272 4.19 11.04 4.69
CA CYS A 272 3.25 12.12 5.02
C CYS A 272 3.94 13.19 5.88
N ILE A 273 3.90 14.45 5.46
CA ILE A 273 4.55 15.58 6.15
C ILE A 273 3.80 16.12 7.37
N TYR A 274 2.53 15.75 7.52
CA TYR A 274 1.66 16.31 8.56
C TYR A 274 1.89 15.68 9.93
N ARG A 275 1.57 16.48 10.96
CA ARG A 275 1.65 16.11 12.37
C ARG A 275 0.55 15.14 12.78
N ASP A 276 -0.66 15.19 12.26
CA ASP A 276 -1.71 14.28 12.72
C ASP A 276 -1.58 12.89 12.11
N PHE A 277 -1.84 11.88 12.95
CA PHE A 277 -1.56 10.50 12.64
C PHE A 277 -2.83 9.72 12.35
N GLY A 278 -2.60 8.60 11.68
CA GLY A 278 -3.63 7.65 11.35
C GLY A 278 -3.77 7.49 9.85
N GLY A 279 -4.48 6.44 9.53
CA GLY A 279 -4.63 5.93 8.20
C GLY A 279 -4.81 4.44 8.28
N LYS A 280 -4.88 3.83 7.11
CA LYS A 280 -4.94 2.38 7.01
C LYS A 280 -4.15 1.90 5.82
N TRP A 281 -3.54 0.74 5.99
CA TRP A 281 -3.04 -0.03 4.86
C TRP A 281 -4.24 -0.52 4.07
N VAL A 282 -4.19 -0.30 2.76
CA VAL A 282 -5.14 -0.83 1.80
C VAL A 282 -4.37 -1.65 0.80
N SER A 283 -4.87 -2.84 0.49
CA SER A 283 -4.38 -3.59 -0.67
C SER A 283 -4.74 -2.78 -1.91
N ASN A 284 -3.75 -2.63 -2.76
CA ASN A 284 -3.81 -1.77 -3.91
C ASN A 284 -4.33 -2.57 -5.11
N SER A 285 -5.63 -2.85 -5.13
CA SER A 285 -6.26 -3.52 -6.27
C SER A 285 -6.40 -2.62 -7.51
N ASN A 286 -6.04 -1.33 -7.42
CA ASN A 286 -6.47 -0.29 -8.36
C ASN A 286 -5.37 0.65 -8.89
N TRP A 287 -4.07 0.41 -8.66
CA TRP A 287 -3.04 1.38 -9.12
C TRP A 287 -2.49 1.20 -10.54
N LYS A 288 -3.26 0.60 -11.44
CA LYS A 288 -3.26 0.97 -12.87
C LYS A 288 -4.48 0.36 -13.53
N MET A 289 -5.45 1.21 -13.79
CA MET A 289 -6.10 1.19 -15.10
C MET A 289 -4.96 1.30 -16.11
N TRP A 290 -4.50 0.16 -16.63
CA TRP A 290 -3.52 0.08 -17.69
C TRP A 290 -4.17 0.67 -18.95
N THR A 291 -4.00 1.97 -19.18
CA THR A 291 -3.73 2.39 -20.55
C THR A 291 -2.30 1.98 -20.81
N VAL A 292 -2.10 1.14 -21.82
CA VAL A 292 -0.78 0.74 -22.33
C VAL A 292 0.03 2.02 -22.51
N VAL A 293 1.08 2.19 -21.70
CA VAL A 293 2.07 3.26 -21.89
C VAL A 293 3.13 2.63 -22.78
N ASP A 294 3.01 2.82 -24.09
CA ASP A 294 4.05 2.43 -25.03
C ASP A 294 5.20 3.44 -25.03
N ALA A 295 6.29 3.08 -25.72
CA ALA A 295 7.51 3.89 -25.83
C ALA A 295 7.33 5.29 -26.46
N GLY A 296 6.10 5.66 -26.88
CA GLY A 296 5.78 6.95 -27.48
C GLY A 296 5.18 7.99 -26.52
N THR A 297 5.01 7.68 -25.23
CA THR A 297 4.35 8.61 -24.29
C THR A 297 5.33 9.68 -23.78
N GLU A 298 5.04 10.95 -24.05
CA GLU A 298 5.88 12.09 -23.65
C GLU A 298 5.97 12.19 -22.11
N GLY A 299 7.18 12.02 -21.57
CA GLY A 299 7.43 11.95 -20.13
C GLY A 299 7.56 10.53 -19.54
N ALA A 300 7.52 9.48 -20.37
CA ALA A 300 7.84 8.12 -19.93
C ALA A 300 9.32 8.00 -19.53
N VAL A 301 9.57 7.65 -18.27
CA VAL A 301 10.91 7.34 -17.75
C VAL A 301 10.98 5.84 -17.47
N GLU A 302 12.00 5.19 -18.00
CA GLU A 302 12.31 3.79 -17.71
C GLU A 302 12.74 3.64 -16.24
N VAL A 303 11.89 3.02 -15.41
CA VAL A 303 12.21 2.74 -14.01
C VAL A 303 12.57 1.27 -13.89
N HIS A 304 13.87 0.99 -13.92
CA HIS A 304 14.41 -0.33 -13.60
C HIS A 304 14.28 -0.60 -12.11
N ASN A 305 13.27 -1.36 -11.71
CA ASN A 305 13.25 -2.00 -10.39
C ASN A 305 13.94 -3.38 -10.48
N TYR A 306 15.21 -3.36 -10.89
CA TYR A 306 16.12 -4.49 -10.72
C TYR A 306 16.91 -4.23 -9.44
N ARG A 307 16.43 -4.74 -8.29
CA ARG A 307 17.38 -5.08 -7.23
C ARG A 307 18.11 -6.31 -7.71
N GLU A 308 19.12 -6.08 -8.52
CA GLU A 308 20.20 -7.05 -8.75
C GLU A 308 20.76 -7.36 -7.36
N LYS A 309 20.24 -8.42 -6.71
CA LYS A 309 21.05 -9.18 -5.79
C LYS A 309 22.21 -9.61 -6.66
N THR A 310 23.36 -8.95 -6.50
CA THR A 310 24.63 -9.49 -6.95
C THR A 310 24.77 -10.82 -6.22
N VAL A 311 24.28 -11.89 -6.85
CA VAL A 311 24.58 -13.26 -6.49
C VAL A 311 26.04 -13.41 -6.88
N TYR A 312 26.93 -13.03 -5.97
CA TYR A 312 28.28 -13.55 -6.03
C TYR A 312 28.15 -15.07 -5.90
N LYS A 313 28.45 -15.75 -7.00
CA LYS A 313 28.66 -17.19 -7.07
C LYS A 313 29.51 -17.63 -5.87
N ARG A 314 29.09 -18.73 -5.25
CA ARG A 314 29.99 -19.54 -4.43
C ARG A 314 31.18 -19.96 -5.28
N GLU A 315 32.38 -19.69 -4.79
CA GLU A 315 33.49 -20.65 -4.83
C GLU A 315 33.61 -21.28 -3.44
#